data_AF-A0A0F2QUR9-F1
#
_entry.id   AF-A0A0F2QUR9-F1
#
_cell.length_a   1.000
_cell.length_b   1.000
_cell.length_c   1.000
_cell.angle_alpha   90.00
_cell.angle_beta   90.00
_cell.angle_gamma   90.00
#
_symmetry.space_group_name_H-M   'P 1'
#
loop_
_entity.id
_entity.type
_entity.pdbx_description
1 polymer ?
#
loop_
_entity_poly.entity_id
_entity_poly.type
_entity_poly.pdbx_seq_one_letter_code
_entity_poly.pdbx_strand_id
1 'polypeptide(L)'
;MITDERAFRYIAAPFEYCSTSGGHIRGDLFIHPVFREAIDDLKSQGLRVMAQPAPGAQAYAIVGGRSNARWWLVPLQNRRVTASGMALFQPLLTSARLMKAAAGLMIRLCMNRLWVRQRLYISGEPSLGQYFPGTVARNYAYFTGTDSPHRKIAVQIMDTQGRLLGFAKLSRNPSVATLLAHEAAMLQRVQKLGLKTAYIPRVLFTGQHGDSSLIVMDTLKTARTSSTTRITAAHKVFLQELARTTALATPRQAGELAAGLSGRIERVRPMLEDTWYQRLDSAAAALAAQPKLPLSVGMNHGDFTPWNTFLFKGRLYVFDWEYAEDASPPSNDIIHFVLNEPRTRGQSARQKMAAAMSSLAEPWTGTPQQVIPALLIIYLLTQSLRQIERLPEDRRKGSDWDGAKEQAGMLDTLLTRH
;
A
#
# COMPACT_ATOMS: atom_id res chain seq x y z
N MET A 1 -2.61 1.64 3.05
CA MET A 1 -4.05 1.59 2.67
C MET A 1 -4.14 0.71 1.44
N ILE A 2 -5.00 -0.31 1.39
CA ILE A 2 -4.70 -1.45 0.51
C ILE A 2 -5.72 -1.55 -0.62
N THR A 3 -5.20 -1.45 -1.85
CA THR A 3 -5.95 -1.51 -3.09
C THR A 3 -6.17 -2.94 -3.53
N ASP A 4 -7.40 -3.21 -3.95
CA ASP A 4 -7.70 -4.40 -4.72
C ASP A 4 -8.52 -4.02 -5.92
N GLU A 5 -7.94 -4.34 -7.06
CA GLU A 5 -8.47 -4.03 -8.37
C GLU A 5 -9.67 -4.90 -8.73
N ARG A 6 -9.95 -5.96 -7.94
CA ARG A 6 -11.07 -6.87 -8.16
C ARG A 6 -11.67 -7.40 -6.84
N ALA A 7 -11.95 -6.56 -5.84
CA ALA A 7 -12.50 -7.04 -4.56
C ALA A 7 -14.02 -7.24 -4.55
N PHE A 8 -14.54 -8.31 -5.16
CA PHE A 8 -15.96 -8.64 -5.01
C PHE A 8 -16.24 -10.13 -5.22
N ARG A 9 -15.50 -11.03 -4.54
CA ARG A 9 -15.82 -12.47 -4.58
C ARG A 9 -17.05 -12.82 -3.74
N TYR A 10 -17.17 -12.22 -2.56
CA TYR A 10 -18.19 -12.59 -1.56
C TYR A 10 -19.33 -11.57 -1.41
N ILE A 11 -19.26 -10.49 -2.19
CA ILE A 11 -20.23 -9.40 -2.13
C ILE A 11 -21.46 -9.71 -2.98
N ALA A 12 -21.36 -10.14 -4.25
CA ALA A 12 -22.57 -10.20 -5.09
C ALA A 12 -22.53 -11.21 -6.25
N ALA A 13 -21.49 -12.02 -6.43
CA ALA A 13 -21.45 -12.92 -7.58
C ALA A 13 -22.42 -14.11 -7.41
N PRO A 14 -23.37 -14.34 -8.34
CA PRO A 14 -23.77 -15.70 -8.69
C PRO A 14 -22.65 -16.29 -9.56
N PHE A 15 -22.26 -17.54 -9.31
CA PHE A 15 -21.84 -18.55 -10.28
C PHE A 15 -20.94 -19.63 -9.63
N GLU A 16 -21.47 -20.85 -9.73
CA GLU A 16 -20.83 -22.16 -9.82
C GLU A 16 -19.83 -22.59 -8.73
N TYR A 17 -20.39 -23.18 -7.67
CA TYR A 17 -20.20 -24.61 -7.37
C TYR A 17 -21.40 -25.04 -6.52
N CYS A 18 -22.08 -26.12 -6.95
CA CYS A 18 -23.32 -26.66 -6.41
C CYS A 18 -23.35 -26.81 -4.87
N SER A 19 -24.45 -26.33 -4.30
CA SER A 19 -25.38 -27.07 -3.42
C SER A 19 -25.89 -26.22 -2.25
N THR A 20 -27.18 -26.37 -2.06
CA THR A 20 -28.11 -25.67 -1.18
C THR A 20 -27.89 -26.00 0.29
N SER A 21 -27.71 -24.98 1.14
CA SER A 21 -28.30 -24.83 2.49
C SER A 21 -27.55 -23.77 3.30
N GLY A 22 -28.30 -22.88 3.96
CA GLY A 22 -27.86 -22.07 5.11
C GLY A 22 -26.73 -21.05 4.89
N GLY A 23 -26.96 -19.79 5.27
CA GLY A 23 -25.93 -18.73 5.30
C GLY A 23 -24.84 -18.94 6.36
N HIS A 24 -24.14 -20.07 6.32
CA HIS A 24 -22.93 -20.35 7.08
C HIS A 24 -21.71 -19.97 6.24
N ILE A 25 -20.67 -19.47 6.91
CA ILE A 25 -19.35 -19.31 6.30
C ILE A 25 -18.92 -20.69 5.82
N ARG A 26 -18.49 -20.83 4.55
CA ARG A 26 -17.83 -22.07 4.12
C ARG A 26 -16.66 -22.30 5.08
N GLY A 27 -16.65 -23.44 5.81
CA GLY A 27 -15.61 -23.78 6.78
C GLY A 27 -14.20 -23.58 6.24
N ASP A 28 -14.04 -23.69 4.92
CA ASP A 28 -12.89 -23.35 4.08
C ASP A 28 -12.18 -22.03 4.43
N LEU A 29 -12.91 -20.97 4.82
CA LEU A 29 -12.26 -19.68 5.11
C LEU A 29 -11.46 -19.72 6.43
N PHE A 30 -12.00 -20.34 7.47
CA PHE A 30 -11.32 -20.43 8.79
C PHE A 30 -10.13 -21.38 8.76
N ILE A 31 -10.11 -22.32 7.81
CA ILE A 31 -8.98 -23.22 7.60
C ILE A 31 -7.90 -22.62 6.68
N HIS A 32 -8.21 -21.55 5.92
CA HIS A 32 -7.26 -20.90 5.02
C HIS A 32 -6.07 -20.34 5.82
N PRO A 33 -4.81 -20.71 5.50
CA PRO A 33 -3.63 -20.33 6.28
C PRO A 33 -3.50 -18.81 6.52
N VAL A 34 -3.59 -18.01 5.45
CA VAL A 34 -3.50 -16.54 5.54
C VAL A 34 -4.62 -15.91 6.38
N PHE A 35 -5.84 -16.47 6.31
CA PHE A 35 -6.96 -15.96 7.11
C PHE A 35 -6.81 -16.36 8.58
N ARG A 36 -6.31 -17.57 8.86
CA ARG A 36 -5.99 -18.03 10.22
C ARG A 36 -4.95 -17.14 10.88
N GLU A 37 -3.91 -16.77 10.14
CA GLU A 37 -2.88 -15.88 10.67
C GLU A 37 -3.44 -14.49 11.01
N ALA A 38 -4.36 -13.97 10.17
CA ALA A 38 -5.09 -12.74 10.49
C ALA A 38 -6.02 -12.90 11.70
N ILE A 39 -6.68 -14.04 11.87
CA ILE A 39 -7.46 -14.32 13.10
C ILE A 39 -6.55 -14.28 14.33
N ASP A 40 -5.38 -14.88 14.25
CA ASP A 40 -4.45 -14.94 15.38
C ASP A 40 -3.83 -13.57 15.69
N ASP A 41 -3.58 -12.75 14.66
CA ASP A 41 -3.23 -11.33 14.84
C ASP A 41 -4.35 -10.57 15.59
N LEU A 42 -5.62 -10.78 15.23
CA LEU A 42 -6.76 -10.18 15.95
C LEU A 42 -6.89 -10.72 17.39
N LYS A 43 -6.65 -12.02 17.62
CA LYS A 43 -6.65 -12.62 18.95
C LYS A 43 -5.62 -12.00 19.89
N SER A 44 -4.44 -11.65 19.36
CA SER A 44 -3.42 -10.95 20.15
C SER A 44 -3.87 -9.58 20.67
N GLN A 45 -4.91 -9.01 20.05
CA GLN A 45 -5.54 -7.75 20.47
C GLN A 45 -6.78 -7.98 21.37
N GLY A 46 -6.94 -9.18 21.92
CA GLY A 46 -8.06 -9.55 22.79
C GLY A 46 -9.36 -9.84 22.05
N LEU A 47 -9.34 -9.97 20.72
CA LEU A 47 -10.53 -10.22 19.91
C LEU A 47 -10.77 -11.72 19.71
N ARG A 48 -12.04 -12.13 19.69
CA ARG A 48 -12.43 -13.49 19.30
C ARG A 48 -13.23 -13.44 18.02
N VAL A 49 -12.77 -14.16 17.00
CA VAL A 49 -13.41 -14.27 15.68
C VAL A 49 -14.13 -15.62 15.58
N MET A 50 -15.41 -15.59 15.28
CA MET A 50 -16.31 -16.76 15.32
C MET A 50 -17.13 -16.87 14.04
N ALA A 51 -17.45 -18.10 13.64
CA ALA A 51 -18.33 -18.36 12.50
C ALA A 51 -19.82 -18.26 12.84
N GLN A 52 -20.17 -18.44 14.11
CA GLN A 52 -21.54 -18.40 14.63
C GLN A 52 -21.76 -17.19 15.55
N PRO A 53 -23.01 -16.69 15.66
CA PRO A 53 -23.35 -15.63 16.61
C PRO A 53 -23.05 -16.07 18.04
N ALA A 54 -22.55 -15.14 18.85
CA ALA A 54 -22.35 -15.32 20.29
C ALA A 54 -22.80 -14.06 21.05
N PRO A 55 -23.19 -14.18 22.34
CA PRO A 55 -23.52 -13.02 23.16
C PRO A 55 -22.38 -12.00 23.19
N GLY A 56 -22.70 -10.71 23.00
CA GLY A 56 -21.71 -9.62 22.94
C GLY A 56 -20.86 -9.58 21.67
N ALA A 57 -21.09 -10.48 20.71
CA ALA A 57 -20.38 -10.48 19.43
C ALA A 57 -21.10 -9.61 18.39
N GLN A 58 -20.30 -8.86 17.64
CA GLN A 58 -20.77 -8.02 16.56
C GLN A 58 -20.63 -8.72 15.21
N ALA A 59 -21.66 -8.61 14.36
CA ALA A 59 -21.62 -9.14 13.00
C ALA A 59 -20.78 -8.27 12.04
N TYR A 60 -20.04 -8.95 11.16
CA TYR A 60 -19.24 -8.36 10.09
C TYR A 60 -19.55 -9.04 8.75
N ALA A 61 -19.62 -8.24 7.68
CA ALA A 61 -19.58 -8.75 6.32
C ALA A 61 -18.14 -9.07 5.93
N ILE A 62 -17.98 -10.13 5.14
CA ILE A 62 -16.70 -10.52 4.58
C ILE A 62 -16.67 -10.13 3.11
N VAL A 63 -15.64 -9.36 2.74
CA VAL A 63 -15.34 -9.01 1.36
C VAL A 63 -14.00 -9.62 1.03
N GLY A 64 -13.94 -10.51 0.04
CA GLY A 64 -12.68 -11.13 -0.36
C GLY A 64 -12.21 -10.60 -1.71
N GLY A 65 -10.89 -10.50 -1.83
CA GLY A 65 -10.26 -10.24 -3.11
C GLY A 65 -10.48 -11.37 -4.11
N ARG A 66 -10.50 -11.04 -5.41
CA ARG A 66 -10.49 -12.07 -6.47
C ARG A 66 -9.09 -12.60 -6.74
N SER A 67 -8.06 -11.80 -6.48
CA SER A 67 -6.65 -12.17 -6.55
C SER A 67 -5.98 -11.97 -5.19
N ASN A 68 -5.07 -12.88 -4.86
CA ASN A 68 -4.35 -12.99 -3.59
C ASN A 68 -5.28 -13.26 -2.39
N ALA A 69 -4.77 -14.00 -1.41
CA ALA A 69 -5.51 -14.29 -0.19
C ALA A 69 -5.58 -13.02 0.68
N ARG A 70 -6.71 -12.31 0.61
CA ARG A 70 -6.98 -11.08 1.38
C ARG A 70 -8.46 -10.80 1.54
N TRP A 71 -8.83 -10.21 2.67
CA TRP A 71 -10.22 -9.96 3.02
C TRP A 71 -10.39 -8.62 3.77
N TRP A 72 -11.54 -7.97 3.57
CA TRP A 72 -12.04 -6.88 4.39
C TRP A 72 -13.18 -7.39 5.25
N LEU A 73 -13.13 -7.05 6.53
CA LEU A 73 -14.18 -7.32 7.51
C LEU A 73 -14.88 -5.99 7.79
N VAL A 74 -16.14 -5.88 7.35
CA VAL A 74 -16.90 -4.64 7.41
C VAL A 74 -17.99 -4.75 8.48
N PRO A 75 -18.01 -3.85 9.48
CA PRO A 75 -18.95 -3.91 10.60
C PRO A 75 -20.40 -3.69 10.15
N LEU A 76 -21.33 -4.50 10.67
CA LEU A 76 -22.76 -4.48 10.33
C LEU A 76 -23.68 -3.85 11.40
N GLN A 77 -23.14 -3.04 12.31
CA GLN A 77 -23.93 -2.45 13.41
C GLN A 77 -25.00 -1.47 12.92
N ASN A 78 -24.60 -0.52 12.07
CA ASN A 78 -25.52 0.47 11.53
C ASN A 78 -25.07 0.94 10.14
N ARG A 79 -26.02 1.48 9.36
CA ARG A 79 -25.79 1.90 7.97
C ARG A 79 -24.63 2.88 7.78
N ARG A 80 -24.42 3.81 8.72
CA ARG A 80 -23.37 4.83 8.60
C ARG A 80 -21.99 4.20 8.82
N VAL A 81 -21.88 3.35 9.84
CA VAL A 81 -20.67 2.58 10.17
C VAL A 81 -20.35 1.59 9.06
N THR A 82 -21.32 0.85 8.53
CA THR A 82 -21.09 -0.09 7.42
C THR A 82 -20.64 0.63 6.14
N ALA A 83 -21.31 1.73 5.77
CA ALA A 83 -20.92 2.53 4.61
C ALA A 83 -19.52 3.13 4.77
N SER A 84 -19.16 3.55 5.99
CA SER A 84 -17.84 4.10 6.28
C SER A 84 -16.77 3.03 6.36
N GLY A 85 -17.08 1.82 6.83
CA GLY A 85 -16.19 0.66 6.82
C GLY A 85 -15.72 0.29 5.40
N MET A 86 -16.57 0.53 4.40
CA MET A 86 -16.20 0.38 2.98
C MET A 86 -15.17 1.42 2.50
N ALA A 87 -14.86 2.47 3.29
CA ALA A 87 -13.81 3.43 2.96
C ALA A 87 -12.40 2.83 3.04
N LEU A 88 -12.22 1.75 3.81
CA LEU A 88 -10.98 0.99 3.86
C LEU A 88 -10.66 0.33 2.52
N PHE A 89 -11.69 0.04 1.72
CA PHE A 89 -11.56 -0.46 0.36
C PHE A 89 -11.48 0.71 -0.65
N GLN A 90 -10.39 0.81 -1.41
CA GLN A 90 -10.19 1.85 -2.43
C GLN A 90 -10.08 1.25 -3.84
N PRO A 91 -11.22 1.13 -4.57
CA PRO A 91 -11.21 0.58 -5.91
C PRO A 91 -10.59 1.54 -6.93
N LEU A 92 -9.63 1.02 -7.70
CA LEU A 92 -8.99 1.74 -8.81
C LEU A 92 -9.77 1.63 -10.12
N LEU A 93 -10.37 0.46 -10.39
CA LEU A 93 -11.14 0.21 -11.61
C LEU A 93 -12.53 0.85 -11.57
N THR A 94 -13.00 1.33 -12.72
CA THR A 94 -14.35 1.89 -12.87
C THR A 94 -15.44 0.89 -12.48
N SER A 95 -15.30 -0.39 -12.85
CA SER A 95 -16.24 -1.45 -12.47
C SER A 95 -16.29 -1.67 -10.95
N ALA A 96 -15.14 -1.67 -10.30
CA ALA A 96 -15.05 -1.81 -8.85
C ALA A 96 -15.58 -0.56 -8.10
N ARG A 97 -15.43 0.63 -8.69
CA ARG A 97 -16.04 1.88 -8.21
C ARG A 97 -17.56 1.84 -8.31
N LEU A 98 -18.10 1.40 -9.45
CA LEU A 98 -19.54 1.22 -9.65
C LEU A 98 -20.11 0.20 -8.66
N MET A 99 -19.43 -0.93 -8.47
CA MET A 99 -19.90 -1.92 -7.52
C MET A 99 -19.84 -1.41 -6.09
N LYS A 100 -18.80 -0.64 -5.70
CA LYS A 100 -18.76 0.06 -4.41
C LYS A 100 -19.91 1.08 -4.27
N ALA A 101 -20.28 1.78 -5.34
CA ALA A 101 -21.39 2.71 -5.33
C ALA A 101 -22.75 1.99 -5.17
N ALA A 102 -22.97 0.90 -5.91
CA ALA A 102 -24.16 0.06 -5.80
C ALA A 102 -24.29 -0.54 -4.39
N ALA A 103 -23.20 -1.10 -3.87
CA ALA A 103 -23.05 -1.50 -2.48
C ALA A 103 -23.46 -0.38 -1.50
N GLY A 104 -22.91 0.81 -1.67
CA GLY A 104 -23.23 1.98 -0.85
C GLY A 104 -24.71 2.35 -0.90
N LEU A 105 -25.35 2.23 -2.06
CA LEU A 105 -26.79 2.44 -2.22
C LEU A 105 -27.60 1.37 -1.47
N MET A 106 -27.24 0.10 -1.62
CA MET A 106 -27.89 -1.02 -0.92
C MET A 106 -27.80 -0.89 0.61
N ILE A 107 -26.66 -0.41 1.14
CA ILE A 107 -26.51 -0.09 2.58
C ILE A 107 -27.49 1.02 2.99
N ARG A 108 -27.61 2.08 2.18
CA ARG A 108 -28.50 3.21 2.49
C ARG A 108 -29.98 2.79 2.48
N LEU A 109 -30.34 1.87 1.58
CA LEU A 109 -31.68 1.32 1.45
C LEU A 109 -31.99 0.20 2.46
N CYS A 110 -31.09 -0.08 3.42
CA CYS A 110 -31.26 -1.13 4.43
C CYS A 110 -31.44 -2.55 3.86
N MET A 111 -31.00 -2.77 2.62
CA MET A 111 -31.06 -4.07 1.94
C MET A 111 -29.84 -4.95 2.29
N ASN A 112 -29.40 -4.89 3.55
CA ASN A 112 -28.20 -5.58 4.04
C ASN A 112 -28.29 -7.12 3.92
N ARG A 113 -29.49 -7.69 3.99
CA ARG A 113 -29.75 -9.12 3.80
C ARG A 113 -29.49 -9.61 2.37
N LEU A 114 -29.64 -8.75 1.37
CA LEU A 114 -29.47 -9.12 -0.04
C LEU A 114 -28.00 -9.06 -0.49
N TRP A 115 -27.18 -8.29 0.22
CA TRP A 115 -25.78 -8.09 -0.13
C TRP A 115 -24.80 -8.93 0.72
N VAL A 116 -25.12 -9.24 1.99
CA VAL A 116 -24.19 -9.98 2.86
C VAL A 116 -24.54 -11.46 2.91
N ARG A 117 -23.91 -12.28 2.06
CA ARG A 117 -24.08 -13.75 2.06
C ARG A 117 -23.31 -14.47 3.17
N GLN A 118 -22.14 -13.96 3.55
CA GLN A 118 -21.31 -14.53 4.62
C GLN A 118 -21.08 -13.51 5.73
N ARG A 119 -21.30 -13.95 6.96
CA ARG A 119 -21.08 -13.15 8.17
C ARG A 119 -20.13 -13.86 9.08
N LEU A 120 -19.18 -13.13 9.65
CA LEU A 120 -18.46 -13.55 10.84
C LEU A 120 -18.85 -12.68 12.02
N TYR A 121 -18.53 -13.16 13.21
CA TYR A 121 -18.84 -12.49 14.47
C TYR A 121 -17.55 -12.22 15.23
N ILE A 122 -17.35 -10.98 15.66
CA ILE A 122 -16.18 -10.58 16.47
C ILE A 122 -16.67 -10.10 17.82
N SER A 123 -16.12 -10.64 18.91
CA SER A 123 -16.34 -10.16 20.28
C SER A 123 -15.03 -9.67 20.90
N GLY A 124 -15.15 -8.84 21.93
CA GLY A 124 -14.04 -8.14 22.56
C GLY A 124 -13.88 -6.72 22.01
N GLU A 125 -13.21 -5.86 22.77
CA GLU A 125 -12.85 -4.51 22.34
C GLU A 125 -11.33 -4.44 22.20
N PRO A 126 -10.81 -4.04 21.02
CA PRO A 126 -9.37 -3.88 20.89
C PRO A 126 -8.97 -2.66 21.74
N SER A 127 -7.79 -2.74 22.35
CA SER A 127 -7.20 -1.67 23.17
C SER A 127 -6.90 -0.37 22.40
N LEU A 128 -7.27 -0.29 21.11
CA LEU A 128 -7.08 0.87 20.24
C LEU A 128 -7.88 2.09 20.69
N GLY A 129 -8.97 1.89 21.45
CA GLY A 129 -9.82 2.98 21.90
C GLY A 129 -9.10 4.03 22.74
N GLN A 130 -8.09 3.62 23.52
CA GLN A 130 -7.34 4.51 24.41
C GLN A 130 -6.62 5.66 23.68
N TYR A 131 -6.26 5.46 22.40
CA TYR A 131 -5.53 6.45 21.60
C TYR A 131 -6.43 7.53 20.97
N PHE A 132 -7.75 7.43 21.16
CA PHE A 132 -8.73 8.40 20.67
C PHE A 132 -9.59 8.89 21.83
N PRO A 133 -9.02 9.68 22.77
CA PRO A 133 -9.75 10.18 23.94
C PRO A 133 -10.95 11.04 23.51
N GLY A 134 -12.03 10.99 24.28
CA GLY A 134 -13.26 11.77 24.02
C GLY A 134 -14.28 11.12 23.08
N THR A 135 -14.04 9.87 22.61
CA THR A 135 -15.06 9.10 21.88
C THR A 135 -15.56 7.93 22.74
N VAL A 136 -16.85 7.91 23.08
CA VAL A 136 -17.42 6.93 24.03
C VAL A 136 -17.54 5.53 23.44
N ALA A 137 -17.84 5.43 22.14
CA ALA A 137 -18.04 4.14 21.47
C ALA A 137 -17.44 4.13 20.07
N ARG A 138 -16.75 3.03 19.74
CA ARG A 138 -15.92 2.90 18.55
C ARG A 138 -16.26 1.63 17.79
N ASN A 139 -16.09 1.69 16.48
CA ASN A 139 -16.35 0.61 15.54
C ASN A 139 -15.13 0.42 14.66
N TYR A 140 -14.87 -0.83 14.31
CA TYR A 140 -13.65 -1.20 13.61
C TYR A 140 -14.00 -1.86 12.29
N ALA A 141 -13.28 -1.52 11.23
CA ALA A 141 -13.23 -2.29 10.00
C ALA A 141 -11.81 -2.83 9.83
N TYR A 142 -11.67 -4.06 9.38
CA TYR A 142 -10.38 -4.72 9.28
C TYR A 142 -10.06 -5.04 7.83
N PHE A 143 -8.80 -4.96 7.48
CA PHE A 143 -8.25 -5.56 6.29
C PHE A 143 -7.15 -6.54 6.73
N THR A 144 -7.27 -7.80 6.34
CA THR A 144 -6.44 -8.91 6.85
C THR A 144 -4.99 -8.85 6.37
N GLY A 145 -4.64 -7.91 5.49
CA GLY A 145 -3.38 -7.90 4.79
C GLY A 145 -3.46 -8.64 3.45
N THR A 146 -2.54 -8.32 2.55
CA THR A 146 -2.27 -9.13 1.35
C THR A 146 -1.25 -10.19 1.73
N ASP A 147 -1.42 -11.42 1.27
CA ASP A 147 -0.43 -12.49 1.44
C ASP A 147 0.94 -12.06 0.91
N SER A 148 1.81 -11.65 1.83
CA SER A 148 3.17 -11.20 1.56
C SER A 148 4.01 -11.31 2.84
N PRO A 149 5.34 -11.33 2.73
CA PRO A 149 6.23 -11.40 3.89
C PRO A 149 6.09 -10.20 4.84
N HIS A 150 5.56 -9.09 4.34
CA HIS A 150 5.28 -7.87 5.12
C HIS A 150 3.79 -7.75 5.48
N ARG A 151 3.06 -8.87 5.60
CA ARG A 151 1.62 -8.84 5.93
C ARG A 151 1.40 -8.18 7.29
N LYS A 152 0.44 -7.28 7.30
CA LYS A 152 -0.06 -6.57 8.48
C LYS A 152 -1.57 -6.38 8.36
N ILE A 153 -2.25 -6.46 9.48
CA ILE A 153 -3.65 -6.06 9.57
C ILE A 153 -3.71 -4.55 9.55
N ALA A 154 -4.58 -3.99 8.70
CA ALA A 154 -4.96 -2.59 8.76
C ALA A 154 -6.34 -2.47 9.39
N VAL A 155 -6.45 -1.64 10.43
CA VAL A 155 -7.68 -1.36 11.16
C VAL A 155 -8.12 0.07 10.84
N GLN A 156 -9.37 0.24 10.40
CA GLN A 156 -10.01 1.54 10.31
C GLN A 156 -10.89 1.75 11.54
N ILE A 157 -10.65 2.84 12.25
CA ILE A 157 -11.33 3.16 13.52
C ILE A 157 -12.37 4.25 13.25
N MET A 158 -13.60 4.02 13.71
CA MET A 158 -14.74 4.91 13.50
C MET A 158 -15.51 5.14 14.79
N ASP A 159 -16.21 6.26 14.90
CA ASP A 159 -17.21 6.45 15.96
C ASP A 159 -18.55 5.77 15.61
N THR A 160 -19.54 5.90 16.50
CA THR A 160 -20.91 5.38 16.30
C THR A 160 -21.66 5.99 15.13
N GLN A 161 -21.25 7.18 14.68
CA GLN A 161 -21.81 7.87 13.53
C GLN A 161 -21.11 7.51 12.21
N GLY A 162 -20.08 6.65 12.26
CA GLY A 162 -19.27 6.28 11.10
C GLY A 162 -18.22 7.32 10.71
N ARG A 163 -17.95 8.35 11.53
CA ARG A 163 -16.84 9.26 11.27
C ARG A 163 -15.53 8.51 11.49
N LEU A 164 -14.62 8.60 10.53
CA LEU A 164 -13.30 7.99 10.63
C LEU A 164 -12.48 8.81 11.64
N LEU A 165 -11.89 8.10 12.61
CA LEU A 165 -11.04 8.69 13.65
C LEU A 165 -9.56 8.53 13.31
N GLY A 166 -9.21 7.37 12.75
CA GLY A 166 -7.83 7.04 12.44
C GLY A 166 -7.67 5.64 11.88
N PHE A 167 -6.42 5.24 11.72
CA PHE A 167 -6.02 3.92 11.27
C PHE A 167 -5.02 3.31 12.23
N ALA A 168 -5.04 1.99 12.34
CA ALA A 168 -3.98 1.23 12.98
C ALA A 168 -3.40 0.22 11.99
N LYS A 169 -2.09 -0.07 12.11
CA LYS A 169 -1.48 -1.23 11.46
C LYS A 169 -0.84 -2.09 12.54
N LEU A 170 -1.07 -3.39 12.48
CA LEU A 170 -0.50 -4.34 13.44
C LEU A 170 -0.03 -5.63 12.77
N SER A 171 1.00 -6.23 13.34
CA SER A 171 1.51 -7.53 12.94
C SER A 171 2.23 -8.20 14.10
N ARG A 172 2.08 -9.52 14.24
CA ARG A 172 2.90 -10.35 15.13
C ARG A 172 4.24 -10.73 14.53
N ASN A 173 4.45 -10.48 13.24
CA ASN A 173 5.70 -10.81 12.57
C ASN A 173 6.82 -9.83 12.98
N PRO A 174 7.91 -10.31 13.60
CA PRO A 174 9.03 -9.45 14.00
C PRO A 174 9.67 -8.69 12.84
N SER A 175 9.68 -9.25 11.62
CA SER A 175 10.24 -8.55 10.45
C SER A 175 9.41 -7.32 10.05
N VAL A 176 8.11 -7.31 10.37
CA VAL A 176 7.20 -6.19 10.13
C VAL A 176 7.35 -5.11 11.22
N ALA A 177 7.84 -5.46 12.41
CA ALA A 177 8.07 -4.51 13.49
C ALA A 177 8.97 -3.34 13.05
N THR A 178 10.07 -3.66 12.36
CA THR A 178 11.01 -2.67 11.83
C THR A 178 10.35 -1.74 10.81
N LEU A 179 9.46 -2.27 9.95
CA LEU A 179 8.73 -1.45 8.97
C LEU A 179 7.73 -0.50 9.63
N LEU A 180 7.02 -0.96 10.67
CA LEU A 180 6.10 -0.10 11.41
C LEU A 180 6.84 0.99 12.20
N ALA A 181 7.98 0.65 12.80
CA ALA A 181 8.85 1.62 13.48
C ALA A 181 9.42 2.64 12.48
N HIS A 182 9.88 2.18 11.32
CA HIS A 182 10.36 3.03 10.24
C HIS A 182 9.26 3.98 9.74
N GLU A 183 8.05 3.48 9.47
CA GLU A 183 6.92 4.32 9.06
C GLU A 183 6.61 5.40 10.12
N ALA A 184 6.61 5.05 11.41
CA ALA A 184 6.38 6.01 12.48
C ALA A 184 7.47 7.11 12.51
N ALA A 185 8.74 6.72 12.40
CA ALA A 185 9.87 7.64 12.37
C ALA A 185 9.79 8.58 11.15
N MET A 186 9.46 8.04 9.98
CA MET A 186 9.31 8.83 8.76
C MET A 186 8.12 9.81 8.84
N LEU A 187 6.96 9.38 9.33
CA LEU A 187 5.81 10.26 9.54
C LEU A 187 6.17 11.42 10.49
N GLN A 188 6.84 11.13 11.61
CA GLN A 188 7.30 12.16 12.55
C GLN A 188 8.32 13.12 11.91
N ARG A 189 9.24 12.61 11.08
CA ARG A 189 10.23 13.42 10.38
C ARG A 189 9.59 14.34 9.35
N VAL A 190 8.72 13.80 8.48
CA VAL A 190 8.02 14.57 7.45
C VAL A 190 7.11 15.63 8.08
N GLN A 191 6.45 15.30 9.21
CA GLN A 191 5.64 16.27 9.94
C GLN A 191 6.46 17.47 10.43
N LYS A 192 7.70 17.25 10.88
CA LYS A 192 8.62 18.32 11.30
C LYS A 192 9.09 19.22 10.16
N LEU A 193 9.04 18.75 8.90
CA LEU A 193 9.36 19.59 7.74
C LEU A 193 8.34 20.72 7.53
N GLY A 194 7.13 20.58 8.10
CA GLY A 194 6.13 21.65 8.06
C GLY A 194 5.61 21.99 6.66
N LEU A 195 5.59 21.00 5.75
CA LEU A 195 5.15 21.11 4.36
C LEU A 195 3.79 21.83 4.25
N LYS A 196 3.68 22.80 3.34
CA LYS A 196 2.48 23.61 3.15
C LYS A 196 1.53 23.02 2.12
N THR A 197 2.03 22.15 1.25
CA THR A 197 1.28 21.56 0.14
C THR A 197 0.61 20.23 0.48
N ALA A 198 0.95 19.62 1.63
CA ALA A 198 0.40 18.35 2.06
C ALA A 198 0.07 18.28 3.54
N TYR A 199 -0.91 17.45 3.87
CA TYR A 199 -1.21 16.93 5.20
C TYR A 199 -0.57 15.55 5.35
N ILE A 200 -0.02 15.30 6.54
CA ILE A 200 0.66 14.06 6.90
C ILE A 200 -0.08 13.47 8.12
N PRO A 201 -0.37 12.15 8.16
CA PRO A 201 -0.93 11.51 9.34
C PRO A 201 -0.04 11.74 10.56
N ARG A 202 -0.65 12.11 11.69
CA ARG A 202 0.05 12.18 12.96
C ARG A 202 0.08 10.80 13.61
N VAL A 203 1.27 10.38 14.03
CA VAL A 203 1.44 9.17 14.84
C VAL A 203 0.88 9.44 16.24
N LEU A 204 -0.12 8.68 16.64
CA LEU A 204 -0.73 8.70 17.98
C LEU A 204 -0.06 7.69 18.91
N PHE A 205 0.38 6.57 18.36
CA PHE A 205 1.10 5.52 19.08
C PHE A 205 2.00 4.73 18.13
N THR A 206 3.15 4.30 18.63
CA THR A 206 4.02 3.31 17.99
C THR A 206 4.71 2.49 19.07
N GLY A 207 4.78 1.17 18.92
CA GLY A 207 5.45 0.30 19.88
C GLY A 207 4.87 -1.11 19.91
N GLN A 208 5.32 -1.90 20.89
CA GLN A 208 4.74 -3.21 21.17
C GLN A 208 3.41 -3.06 21.91
N HIS A 209 2.46 -3.91 21.56
CA HIS A 209 1.17 -4.03 22.24
C HIS A 209 0.78 -5.51 22.32
N GLY A 210 0.96 -6.11 23.51
CA GLY A 210 0.93 -7.56 23.66
C GLY A 210 2.04 -8.20 22.81
N ASP A 211 1.68 -9.23 22.05
CA ASP A 211 2.60 -9.97 21.17
C ASP A 211 2.68 -9.37 19.75
N SER A 212 2.15 -8.16 19.53
CA SER A 212 2.13 -7.50 18.22
C SER A 212 2.82 -6.14 18.25
N SER A 213 3.48 -5.81 17.13
CA SER A 213 3.91 -4.45 16.85
C SER A 213 2.74 -3.64 16.31
N LEU A 214 2.58 -2.40 16.78
CA LEU A 214 1.42 -1.55 16.49
C LEU A 214 1.86 -0.13 16.15
N ILE A 215 1.26 0.45 15.11
CA ILE A 215 1.25 1.90 14.84
C ILE A 215 -0.21 2.36 14.76
N VAL A 216 -0.51 3.48 15.41
CA VAL A 216 -1.82 4.14 15.38
C VAL A 216 -1.64 5.57 14.89
N MET A 217 -2.46 5.99 13.93
CA MET A 217 -2.40 7.30 13.30
C MET A 217 -3.78 7.93 13.19
N ASP A 218 -3.84 9.26 13.23
CA ASP A 218 -5.08 9.98 12.91
C ASP A 218 -5.36 9.98 11.40
N THR A 219 -6.51 10.54 11.02
CA THR A 219 -6.84 10.71 9.61
C THR A 219 -7.75 11.89 9.33
N LEU A 220 -7.57 12.50 8.17
CA LEU A 220 -8.52 13.45 7.57
C LEU A 220 -9.42 12.78 6.52
N LYS A 221 -9.29 11.46 6.35
CA LYS A 221 -10.10 10.69 5.42
C LYS A 221 -11.55 10.63 5.89
N THR A 222 -12.46 10.73 4.95
CA THR A 222 -13.90 10.53 5.18
C THR A 222 -14.41 9.41 4.30
N ALA A 223 -15.62 8.92 4.56
CA ALA A 223 -16.27 7.93 3.69
C ALA A 223 -16.48 8.41 2.24
N ARG A 224 -16.43 9.73 1.99
CA ARG A 224 -16.56 10.36 0.67
C ARG A 224 -15.23 10.63 -0.01
N THR A 225 -14.12 10.47 0.71
CA THR A 225 -12.78 10.71 0.17
C THR A 225 -12.44 9.68 -0.91
N SER A 226 -12.02 10.15 -2.07
CA SER A 226 -11.52 9.32 -3.16
C SER A 226 -10.13 9.76 -3.59
N SER A 227 -9.29 8.80 -3.92
CA SER A 227 -7.98 9.03 -4.50
C SER A 227 -8.09 9.37 -5.98
N THR A 228 -7.23 10.27 -6.44
CA THR A 228 -7.12 10.63 -7.86
C THR A 228 -6.21 9.64 -8.57
N THR A 229 -6.63 9.14 -9.74
CA THR A 229 -5.86 8.17 -10.53
C THR A 229 -4.92 8.80 -11.54
N ARG A 230 -4.73 10.11 -11.46
CA ARG A 230 -3.87 10.90 -12.34
C ARG A 230 -3.09 11.92 -11.55
N ILE A 231 -1.92 12.27 -12.05
CA ILE A 231 -1.13 13.36 -11.49
C ILE A 231 -1.90 14.69 -11.63
N THR A 232 -1.95 15.49 -10.57
CA THR A 232 -2.62 16.80 -10.55
C THR A 232 -1.65 17.88 -10.10
N ALA A 233 -2.04 19.15 -10.22
CA ALA A 233 -1.24 20.27 -9.71
C ALA A 233 -0.84 20.09 -8.24
N ALA A 234 -1.73 19.57 -7.39
CA ALA A 234 -1.45 19.30 -5.98
C ALA A 234 -0.32 18.27 -5.77
N HIS A 235 -0.21 17.26 -6.65
CA HIS A 235 0.91 16.30 -6.59
C HIS A 235 2.21 16.95 -7.00
N LYS A 236 2.19 17.75 -8.08
CA LYS A 236 3.38 18.44 -8.59
C LYS A 236 3.96 19.37 -7.53
N VAL A 237 3.14 20.25 -6.94
CA VAL A 237 3.61 21.19 -5.91
C VAL A 237 4.08 20.48 -4.65
N PHE A 238 3.47 19.34 -4.28
CA PHE A 238 3.95 18.52 -3.16
C PHE A 238 5.30 17.89 -3.42
N LEU A 239 5.48 17.23 -4.56
CA LEU A 239 6.75 16.59 -4.92
C LEU A 239 7.87 17.62 -5.04
N GLN A 240 7.58 18.80 -5.60
CA GLN A 240 8.53 19.92 -5.65
C GLN A 240 8.88 20.44 -4.25
N GLU A 241 7.89 20.64 -3.37
CA GLU A 241 8.15 21.10 -2.00
C GLU A 241 8.97 20.08 -1.21
N LEU A 242 8.63 18.79 -1.30
CA LEU A 242 9.35 17.72 -0.63
C LEU A 242 10.80 17.65 -1.11
N ALA A 243 11.02 17.60 -2.42
CA ALA A 243 12.35 17.54 -3.02
C ALA A 243 13.19 18.76 -2.62
N ARG A 244 12.63 19.97 -2.71
CA ARG A 244 13.35 21.21 -2.33
C ARG A 244 13.68 21.27 -0.85
N THR A 245 12.77 20.85 0.02
CA THR A 245 12.92 20.95 1.48
C THR A 245 13.90 19.91 2.03
N THR A 246 14.08 18.80 1.32
CA THR A 246 14.89 17.66 1.77
C THR A 246 16.14 17.41 0.91
N ALA A 247 16.39 18.27 -0.07
CA ALA A 247 17.58 18.19 -0.91
C ALA A 247 18.84 18.22 -0.04
N LEU A 248 19.74 17.25 -0.28
CA LEU A 248 21.07 17.31 0.30
C LEU A 248 21.86 18.46 -0.34
N ALA A 249 22.71 19.11 0.46
CA ALA A 249 23.51 20.26 0.01
C ALA A 249 24.44 19.90 -1.16
N THR A 250 24.95 18.66 -1.17
CA THR A 250 25.82 18.14 -2.23
C THR A 250 25.10 17.04 -2.99
N PRO A 251 25.01 17.12 -4.33
CA PRO A 251 24.53 16.01 -5.16
C PRO A 251 25.35 14.75 -4.94
N ARG A 252 24.71 13.59 -5.05
CA ARG A 252 25.43 12.29 -5.08
C ARG A 252 25.96 12.06 -6.48
N GLN A 253 27.13 11.45 -6.59
CA GLN A 253 27.61 10.99 -7.89
C GLN A 253 26.95 9.65 -8.25
N ALA A 254 26.63 9.45 -9.54
CA ALA A 254 26.01 8.20 -9.99
C ALA A 254 26.86 6.95 -9.66
N GLY A 255 28.19 7.07 -9.63
CA GLY A 255 29.08 5.99 -9.22
C GLY A 255 28.90 5.57 -7.75
N GLU A 256 28.61 6.51 -6.84
CA GLU A 256 28.32 6.19 -5.43
C GLU A 256 27.01 5.41 -5.29
N LEU A 257 25.97 5.83 -6.02
CA LEU A 257 24.68 5.14 -6.03
C LEU A 257 24.79 3.77 -6.69
N ALA A 258 25.55 3.65 -7.78
CA ALA A 258 25.85 2.38 -8.42
C ALA A 258 26.55 1.41 -7.47
N ALA A 259 27.57 1.86 -6.74
CA ALA A 259 28.26 1.02 -5.76
C ALA A 259 27.32 0.52 -4.65
N GLY A 260 26.44 1.39 -4.14
CA GLY A 260 25.43 1.00 -3.16
C GLY A 260 24.43 -0.04 -3.69
N LEU A 261 24.00 0.09 -4.95
CA LEU A 261 23.12 -0.85 -5.63
C LEU A 261 23.82 -2.17 -5.93
N SER A 262 25.05 -2.16 -6.45
CA SER A 262 25.87 -3.37 -6.65
C SER A 262 26.08 -4.13 -5.35
N GLY A 263 26.35 -3.44 -4.23
CA GLY A 263 26.46 -4.08 -2.92
C GLY A 263 25.15 -4.74 -2.46
N ARG A 264 23.98 -4.21 -2.84
CA ARG A 264 22.68 -4.86 -2.60
C ARG A 264 22.49 -6.07 -3.51
N ILE A 265 22.86 -5.96 -4.79
CA ILE A 265 22.78 -7.04 -5.78
C ILE A 265 23.61 -8.24 -5.32
N GLU A 266 24.85 -8.04 -4.88
CA GLU A 266 25.70 -9.15 -4.39
C GLU A 266 25.13 -9.82 -3.14
N ARG A 267 24.48 -9.07 -2.24
CA ARG A 267 23.83 -9.68 -1.06
C ARG A 267 22.68 -10.61 -1.42
N VAL A 268 21.95 -10.32 -2.50
CA VAL A 268 20.83 -11.16 -2.94
C VAL A 268 21.23 -12.19 -4.00
N ARG A 269 22.43 -12.08 -4.59
CA ARG A 269 22.94 -12.95 -5.65
C ARG A 269 22.75 -14.46 -5.40
N PRO A 270 23.05 -15.03 -4.21
CA PRO A 270 22.86 -16.46 -3.97
C PRO A 270 21.41 -16.96 -4.15
N MET A 271 20.47 -16.02 -4.21
CA MET A 271 19.04 -16.23 -4.23
C MET A 271 18.41 -15.86 -5.59
N LEU A 272 19.21 -15.36 -6.54
CA LEU A 272 18.76 -14.92 -7.85
C LEU A 272 19.01 -15.97 -8.92
N GLU A 273 18.13 -16.01 -9.92
CA GLU A 273 18.42 -16.65 -11.20
C GLU A 273 19.50 -15.86 -11.94
N ASP A 274 20.36 -16.55 -12.69
CA ASP A 274 21.46 -15.94 -13.44
C ASP A 274 20.97 -14.83 -14.40
N THR A 275 19.80 -15.03 -15.03
CA THR A 275 19.22 -14.04 -15.95
C THR A 275 18.82 -12.74 -15.25
N TRP A 276 18.35 -12.82 -14.00
CA TRP A 276 18.03 -11.63 -13.20
C TRP A 276 19.29 -10.99 -12.64
N TYR A 277 20.23 -11.79 -12.16
CA TYR A 277 21.53 -11.28 -11.72
C TYR A 277 22.21 -10.49 -12.86
N GLN A 278 22.34 -11.08 -14.05
CA GLN A 278 22.92 -10.41 -15.22
C GLN A 278 22.19 -9.11 -15.57
N ARG A 279 20.87 -9.09 -15.47
CA ARG A 279 20.06 -7.91 -15.80
C ARG A 279 20.25 -6.79 -14.79
N LEU A 280 20.30 -7.11 -13.49
CA LEU A 280 20.57 -6.14 -12.42
C LEU A 280 22.01 -5.64 -12.50
N ASP A 281 22.97 -6.54 -12.70
CA ASP A 281 24.40 -6.23 -12.82
C ASP A 281 24.67 -5.33 -14.04
N SER A 282 24.11 -5.65 -15.20
CA SER A 282 24.22 -4.81 -16.41
C SER A 282 23.64 -3.40 -16.19
N ALA A 283 22.51 -3.29 -15.48
CA ALA A 283 21.92 -2.00 -15.15
C ALA A 283 22.78 -1.21 -14.15
N ALA A 284 23.37 -1.87 -13.15
CA ALA A 284 24.30 -1.24 -12.24
C ALA A 284 25.59 -0.78 -12.96
N ALA A 285 26.11 -1.59 -13.89
CA ALA A 285 27.28 -1.27 -14.71
C ALA A 285 27.00 -0.07 -15.63
N ALA A 286 25.82 0.00 -16.26
CA ALA A 286 25.42 1.14 -17.08
C ALA A 286 25.36 2.46 -16.28
N LEU A 287 24.93 2.40 -15.01
CA LEU A 287 24.99 3.55 -14.11
C LEU A 287 26.43 3.89 -13.70
N ALA A 288 27.24 2.88 -13.41
CA ALA A 288 28.65 3.03 -13.03
C ALA A 288 29.53 3.60 -14.15
N ALA A 289 29.14 3.42 -15.42
CA ALA A 289 29.82 3.99 -16.58
C ALA A 289 29.77 5.52 -16.66
N GLN A 290 28.92 6.17 -15.85
CA GLN A 290 28.80 7.62 -15.74
C GLN A 290 29.15 8.10 -14.33
N PRO A 291 30.31 7.75 -13.77
CA PRO A 291 30.53 7.76 -12.33
C PRO A 291 30.41 9.15 -11.71
N LYS A 292 30.74 10.22 -12.46
CA LYS A 292 30.73 11.62 -12.00
C LYS A 292 29.41 12.35 -12.28
N LEU A 293 28.41 11.69 -12.86
CA LEU A 293 27.13 12.33 -13.17
C LEU A 293 26.44 12.79 -11.86
N PRO A 294 26.19 14.10 -11.66
CA PRO A 294 25.60 14.58 -10.43
C PRO A 294 24.09 14.31 -10.42
N LEU A 295 23.62 13.67 -9.35
CA LEU A 295 22.23 13.32 -9.14
C LEU A 295 21.72 13.98 -7.85
N SER A 296 20.62 14.72 -7.98
CA SER A 296 19.93 15.30 -6.84
C SER A 296 19.35 14.17 -5.98
N VAL A 297 19.60 14.25 -4.69
CA VAL A 297 19.08 13.31 -3.70
C VAL A 297 18.43 14.06 -2.56
N GLY A 298 17.38 13.46 -2.02
CA GLY A 298 16.65 13.96 -0.87
C GLY A 298 15.68 12.89 -0.42
N MET A 299 14.60 13.32 0.21
CA MET A 299 13.57 12.40 0.63
C MET A 299 12.69 12.01 -0.56
N ASN A 300 12.39 10.71 -0.67
CA ASN A 300 11.25 10.23 -1.44
C ASN A 300 10.30 9.44 -0.54
N HIS A 301 9.03 9.37 -0.95
CA HIS A 301 8.01 8.56 -0.29
C HIS A 301 8.22 7.06 -0.53
N GLY A 302 8.79 6.70 -1.68
CA GLY A 302 9.20 5.34 -2.03
C GLY A 302 8.08 4.41 -2.47
N ASP A 303 6.83 4.69 -2.10
CA ASP A 303 5.60 4.04 -2.60
C ASP A 303 4.54 5.08 -3.02
N PHE A 304 4.95 6.14 -3.73
CA PHE A 304 4.07 7.25 -4.11
C PHE A 304 3.09 6.84 -5.24
N THR A 305 2.08 6.08 -4.88
CA THR A 305 1.06 5.57 -5.80
C THR A 305 -0.20 6.44 -5.78
N PRO A 306 -1.07 6.35 -6.81
CA PRO A 306 -2.35 7.05 -6.80
C PRO A 306 -3.21 6.78 -5.56
N TRP A 307 -3.13 5.57 -4.98
CA TRP A 307 -3.92 5.18 -3.82
C TRP A 307 -3.30 5.53 -2.47
N ASN A 308 -2.04 5.96 -2.42
CA ASN A 308 -1.41 6.46 -1.20
C ASN A 308 -1.60 7.97 -0.99
N THR A 309 -2.48 8.58 -1.78
CA THR A 309 -2.81 10.00 -1.70
C THR A 309 -4.31 10.27 -1.85
N PHE A 310 -4.78 11.39 -1.33
CA PHE A 310 -6.07 11.99 -1.68
C PHE A 310 -6.04 13.51 -1.49
N LEU A 311 -6.98 14.23 -2.12
CA LEU A 311 -7.14 15.66 -1.92
C LEU A 311 -8.00 15.97 -0.68
N PHE A 312 -7.54 16.89 0.14
CA PHE A 312 -8.29 17.44 1.27
C PHE A 312 -8.08 18.95 1.35
N LYS A 313 -9.18 19.73 1.27
CA LYS A 313 -9.17 21.20 1.32
C LYS A 313 -8.07 21.83 0.43
N GLY A 314 -7.95 21.34 -0.82
CA GLY A 314 -7.02 21.87 -1.83
C GLY A 314 -5.56 21.39 -1.70
N ARG A 315 -5.21 20.62 -0.67
CA ARG A 315 -3.85 20.05 -0.48
C ARG A 315 -3.88 18.54 -0.62
N LEU A 316 -2.72 17.94 -0.85
CA LEU A 316 -2.62 16.48 -0.76
C LEU A 316 -2.68 16.04 0.70
N TYR A 317 -3.19 14.84 0.91
CA TYR A 317 -2.98 14.05 2.11
C TYR A 317 -2.19 12.83 1.69
N VAL A 318 -0.99 12.63 2.25
CA VAL A 318 -0.02 11.61 1.82
C VAL A 318 0.31 10.69 2.98
N PHE A 319 0.16 9.38 2.78
CA PHE A 319 0.30 8.37 3.82
C PHE A 319 0.93 7.10 3.26
N ASP A 320 1.26 6.13 4.13
CA ASP A 320 1.99 4.90 3.78
C ASP A 320 3.48 5.15 3.49
N TRP A 321 4.16 5.83 4.42
CA TRP A 321 5.58 6.19 4.32
C TRP A 321 6.55 5.06 4.68
N GLU A 322 6.09 3.80 4.66
CA GLU A 322 6.87 2.67 5.15
C GLU A 322 8.13 2.37 4.32
N TYR A 323 8.17 2.80 3.05
CA TYR A 323 9.29 2.62 2.13
C TYR A 323 10.01 3.93 1.78
N ALA A 324 9.79 4.98 2.55
CA ALA A 324 10.41 6.27 2.31
C ALA A 324 11.91 6.23 2.60
N GLU A 325 12.70 6.98 1.84
CA GLU A 325 14.16 7.02 1.98
C GLU A 325 14.61 8.48 2.04
N ASP A 326 15.51 8.81 2.97
CA ASP A 326 16.00 10.20 3.18
C ASP A 326 17.03 10.67 2.14
N ALA A 327 17.71 9.74 1.47
CA ALA A 327 18.87 10.02 0.63
C ALA A 327 18.77 9.24 -0.69
N SER A 328 17.69 9.47 -1.42
CA SER A 328 17.33 8.76 -2.65
C SER A 328 16.83 9.77 -3.69
N PRO A 329 16.87 9.49 -5.01
CA PRO A 329 16.37 10.46 -5.98
C PRO A 329 14.88 10.77 -5.76
N PRO A 330 14.48 12.04 -5.56
CA PRO A 330 13.08 12.41 -5.37
C PRO A 330 12.20 12.09 -6.58
N SER A 331 12.80 12.02 -7.77
CA SER A 331 12.15 11.63 -9.02
C SER A 331 11.55 10.22 -8.99
N ASN A 332 12.01 9.35 -8.09
CA ASN A 332 11.46 8.00 -7.92
C ASN A 332 9.95 8.05 -7.66
N ASP A 333 9.44 9.06 -6.95
CA ASP A 333 8.02 9.17 -6.63
C ASP A 333 7.17 9.46 -7.88
N ILE A 334 7.60 10.34 -8.78
CA ILE A 334 6.84 10.63 -10.01
C ILE A 334 6.90 9.46 -10.99
N ILE A 335 8.04 8.77 -11.08
CA ILE A 335 8.18 7.55 -11.88
C ILE A 335 7.21 6.49 -11.35
N HIS A 336 7.23 6.27 -10.03
CA HIS A 336 6.37 5.29 -9.37
C HIS A 336 4.89 5.60 -9.58
N PHE A 337 4.50 6.86 -9.44
CA PHE A 337 3.11 7.28 -9.62
C PHE A 337 2.62 6.98 -11.03
N VAL A 338 3.37 7.41 -12.05
CA VAL A 338 2.98 7.24 -13.47
C VAL A 338 2.90 5.78 -13.85
N LEU A 339 3.87 4.96 -13.43
CA LEU A 339 3.86 3.53 -13.72
C LEU A 339 2.70 2.79 -13.05
N ASN A 340 2.18 3.31 -11.94
CA ASN A 340 1.03 2.76 -11.22
C ASN A 340 -0.32 3.43 -11.56
N GLU A 341 -0.37 4.32 -12.56
CA GLU A 341 -1.66 4.85 -13.01
C GLU A 341 -2.50 3.74 -13.67
N PRO A 342 -3.81 3.65 -13.42
CA PRO A 342 -4.66 2.62 -14.04
C PRO A 342 -4.60 2.58 -15.58
N ARG A 343 -4.26 3.70 -16.23
CA ARG A 343 -4.13 3.80 -17.69
C ARG A 343 -2.87 3.14 -18.25
N THR A 344 -1.84 2.92 -17.43
CA THR A 344 -0.61 2.23 -17.85
C THR A 344 -0.76 0.71 -17.78
N ARG A 345 -1.86 0.22 -17.20
CA ARG A 345 -2.15 -1.21 -17.14
C ARG A 345 -2.27 -1.82 -18.54
N GLY A 346 -1.62 -2.95 -18.74
CA GLY A 346 -1.62 -3.68 -20.02
C GLY A 346 -0.75 -3.04 -21.11
N GLN A 347 -0.14 -1.89 -20.85
CA GLN A 347 0.86 -1.32 -21.75
C GLN A 347 2.14 -2.16 -21.75
N SER A 348 2.81 -2.19 -22.91
CA SER A 348 4.13 -2.81 -23.05
C SER A 348 5.19 -2.08 -22.22
N ALA A 349 6.27 -2.77 -21.88
CA ALA A 349 7.40 -2.17 -21.17
C ALA A 349 7.94 -0.90 -21.87
N ARG A 350 7.97 -0.89 -23.20
CA ARG A 350 8.38 0.27 -24.00
C ARG A 350 7.46 1.48 -23.79
N GLN A 351 6.15 1.26 -23.80
CA GLN A 351 5.17 2.33 -23.55
C GLN A 351 5.28 2.87 -22.12
N LYS A 352 5.50 1.98 -21.13
CA LYS A 352 5.72 2.35 -19.73
C LYS A 352 6.98 3.18 -19.55
N MET A 353 8.09 2.78 -20.15
CA MET A 353 9.34 3.57 -20.14
C MET A 353 9.18 4.90 -20.85
N ALA A 354 8.48 4.95 -21.99
CA ALA A 354 8.18 6.22 -22.66
C ALA A 354 7.34 7.16 -21.78
N ALA A 355 6.35 6.64 -21.05
CA ALA A 355 5.54 7.42 -20.12
C ALA A 355 6.36 7.95 -18.94
N ALA A 356 7.23 7.13 -18.35
CA ALA A 356 8.12 7.53 -17.27
C ALA A 356 9.19 8.55 -17.72
N MET A 357 9.78 8.37 -18.91
CA MET A 357 10.69 9.36 -19.50
C MET A 357 9.97 10.69 -19.74
N SER A 358 8.76 10.64 -20.29
CA SER A 358 7.97 11.85 -20.59
C SER A 358 7.60 12.61 -19.32
N SER A 359 7.24 11.90 -18.24
CA SER A 359 6.90 12.55 -16.97
C SER A 359 8.10 13.22 -16.31
N LEU A 360 9.30 12.63 -16.43
CA LEU A 360 10.55 13.23 -15.96
C LEU A 360 10.95 14.45 -16.80
N ALA A 361 10.68 14.45 -18.11
CA ALA A 361 11.00 15.55 -18.99
C ALA A 361 10.01 16.74 -18.88
N GLU A 362 8.94 16.63 -18.11
CA GLU A 362 8.01 17.76 -17.93
C GLU A 362 8.70 18.93 -17.21
N PRO A 363 8.52 20.20 -17.66
CA PRO A 363 9.27 21.35 -17.13
C PRO A 363 9.22 21.56 -15.62
N TRP A 364 8.12 21.15 -14.96
CA TRP A 364 7.95 21.32 -13.52
C TRP A 364 8.88 20.41 -12.68
N THR A 365 9.42 19.33 -13.25
CA THR A 365 10.34 18.45 -12.53
C THR A 365 11.72 19.09 -12.36
N GLY A 366 12.08 20.03 -13.24
CA GLY A 366 13.43 20.60 -13.31
C GLY A 366 14.52 19.56 -13.61
N THR A 367 14.17 18.37 -14.13
CA THR A 367 15.11 17.27 -14.34
C THR A 367 15.89 17.47 -15.66
N PRO A 368 17.23 17.57 -15.62
CA PRO A 368 18.02 17.64 -16.86
C PRO A 368 17.86 16.39 -17.73
N GLN A 369 17.69 16.55 -19.03
CA GLN A 369 17.46 15.43 -19.96
C GLN A 369 18.55 14.35 -19.86
N GLN A 370 19.80 14.77 -19.65
CA GLN A 370 20.98 13.89 -19.55
C GLN A 370 20.94 12.93 -18.35
N VAL A 371 20.23 13.26 -17.26
CA VAL A 371 20.17 12.40 -16.06
C VAL A 371 18.99 11.42 -16.08
N ILE A 372 18.01 11.61 -16.97
CA ILE A 372 16.78 10.81 -17.02
C ILE A 372 17.05 9.29 -17.13
N PRO A 373 17.94 8.81 -18.01
CA PRO A 373 18.23 7.38 -18.10
C PRO A 373 18.78 6.80 -16.79
N ALA A 374 19.70 7.52 -16.13
CA ALA A 374 20.27 7.11 -14.85
C ALA A 374 19.21 7.04 -13.74
N LEU A 375 18.29 8.01 -13.69
CA LEU A 375 17.18 8.01 -12.72
C LEU A 375 16.22 6.83 -12.93
N LEU A 376 15.94 6.46 -14.17
CA LEU A 376 15.09 5.30 -14.48
C LEU A 376 15.77 3.98 -14.10
N ILE A 377 17.08 3.86 -14.34
CA ILE A 377 17.88 2.71 -13.90
C ILE A 377 17.84 2.60 -12.37
N ILE A 378 18.11 3.70 -11.64
CA ILE A 378 18.08 3.70 -10.17
C ILE A 378 16.69 3.30 -9.65
N TYR A 379 15.62 3.84 -10.24
CA TYR A 379 14.26 3.48 -9.88
C TYR A 379 14.00 1.98 -10.07
N LEU A 380 14.31 1.43 -11.25
CA LEU A 380 14.06 0.02 -11.56
C LEU A 380 14.89 -0.91 -10.68
N LEU A 381 16.18 -0.63 -10.50
CA LEU A 381 17.04 -1.38 -9.59
C LEU A 381 16.49 -1.36 -8.16
N THR A 382 16.09 -0.18 -7.68
CA THR A 382 15.54 -0.02 -6.33
C THR A 382 14.25 -0.84 -6.15
N GLN A 383 13.32 -0.76 -7.10
CA GLN A 383 12.06 -1.48 -7.03
C GLN A 383 12.23 -2.99 -7.19
N SER A 384 13.08 -3.45 -8.11
CA SER A 384 13.37 -4.88 -8.28
C SER A 384 14.04 -5.46 -7.04
N LEU A 385 15.11 -4.83 -6.54
CA LEU A 385 15.78 -5.25 -5.31
C LEU A 385 14.81 -5.28 -4.13
N ARG A 386 13.96 -4.26 -3.99
CA ARG A 386 12.97 -4.22 -2.92
C ARG A 386 11.96 -5.36 -2.99
N GLN A 387 11.53 -5.79 -4.19
CA GLN A 387 10.64 -6.94 -4.32
C GLN A 387 11.37 -8.26 -4.01
N ILE A 388 12.60 -8.41 -4.50
CA ILE A 388 13.43 -9.59 -4.23
C ILE A 388 13.71 -9.73 -2.72
N GLU A 389 14.17 -8.65 -2.09
CA GLU A 389 14.49 -8.57 -0.66
C GLU A 389 13.27 -8.87 0.24
N ARG A 390 12.05 -8.67 -0.27
CA ARG A 390 10.81 -8.99 0.44
C ARG A 390 10.50 -10.47 0.46
N LEU A 391 10.75 -11.19 -0.63
CA LEU A 391 10.34 -12.60 -0.75
C LEU A 391 10.97 -13.45 0.35
N PRO A 392 10.31 -14.52 0.84
CA PRO A 392 10.99 -15.47 1.71
C PRO A 392 12.11 -16.17 0.92
N GLU A 393 13.18 -16.59 1.61
CA GLU A 393 14.43 -17.03 0.96
C GLU A 393 14.23 -18.18 -0.04
N ASP A 394 13.31 -19.09 0.27
CA ASP A 394 12.94 -20.26 -0.53
C ASP A 394 12.21 -19.91 -1.84
N ARG A 395 11.57 -18.74 -1.92
CA ARG A 395 10.80 -18.30 -3.12
C ARG A 395 11.55 -17.35 -4.04
N ARG A 396 12.77 -16.94 -3.69
CA ARG A 396 13.55 -15.95 -4.49
C ARG A 396 14.12 -16.53 -5.78
N LYS A 397 14.37 -17.84 -5.83
CA LYS A 397 15.03 -18.51 -6.97
C LYS A 397 14.16 -18.72 -8.21
N GLY A 398 12.85 -18.47 -8.15
CA GLY A 398 11.93 -18.83 -9.23
C GLY A 398 11.45 -17.67 -10.11
N SER A 399 11.92 -16.44 -9.86
CA SER A 399 11.48 -15.25 -10.60
C SER A 399 9.96 -14.99 -10.63
N ASP A 400 9.21 -15.63 -9.73
CA ASP A 400 7.74 -15.65 -9.73
C ASP A 400 7.13 -14.59 -8.81
N TRP A 401 7.78 -13.42 -8.72
CA TRP A 401 7.22 -12.30 -7.98
C TRP A 401 6.37 -11.40 -8.86
N ASP A 402 5.38 -10.77 -8.22
CA ASP A 402 4.45 -9.89 -8.91
C ASP A 402 5.20 -8.74 -9.60
N GLY A 403 4.94 -8.56 -10.89
CA GLY A 403 5.59 -7.56 -11.73
C GLY A 403 7.00 -7.92 -12.26
N ALA A 404 7.56 -9.10 -11.96
CA ALA A 404 8.90 -9.51 -12.42
C ALA A 404 9.07 -9.36 -13.95
N LYS A 405 8.17 -9.97 -14.73
CA LYS A 405 8.21 -9.91 -16.20
C LYS A 405 8.14 -8.48 -16.74
N GLU A 406 7.37 -7.61 -16.08
CA GLU A 406 7.23 -6.22 -16.48
C GLU A 406 8.51 -5.43 -16.18
N GLN A 407 9.07 -5.58 -14.98
CA GLN A 407 10.33 -4.96 -14.59
C GLN A 407 11.48 -5.42 -15.49
N ALA A 408 11.56 -6.71 -15.81
CA ALA A 408 12.54 -7.26 -16.73
C ALA A 408 12.47 -6.58 -18.10
N GLY A 409 11.27 -6.50 -18.70
CA GLY A 409 11.08 -5.84 -19.99
C GLY A 409 11.40 -4.34 -19.96
N MET A 410 11.17 -3.66 -18.83
CA MET A 410 11.52 -2.24 -18.67
C MET A 410 13.03 -2.04 -18.59
N LEU A 411 13.75 -2.89 -17.83
CA LEU A 411 15.21 -2.91 -17.79
C LEU A 411 15.80 -3.19 -19.16
N ASP A 412 15.30 -4.22 -19.87
CA ASP A 412 15.76 -4.56 -21.23
C ASP A 412 15.58 -3.39 -22.21
N THR A 413 14.44 -2.69 -22.11
CA THR A 413 14.16 -1.52 -22.95
C THR A 413 15.15 -0.38 -22.70
N LEU A 414 15.63 -0.19 -21.46
CA LEU A 414 16.63 0.84 -21.15
C LEU A 414 18.03 0.40 -21.60
N LEU A 415 18.39 -0.86 -21.36
CA LEU A 415 19.72 -1.38 -21.66
C LEU A 415 19.97 -1.54 -23.17
N THR A 416 18.95 -1.82 -23.97
CA THR A 416 19.08 -1.92 -25.44
C THR A 416 19.22 -0.56 -26.15
N ARG A 417 19.08 0.56 -25.43
CA ARG A 417 19.29 1.91 -25.97
C ARG A 417 20.71 2.45 -25.75
N HIS A 418 21.54 1.68 -25.05
CA HIS A 418 22.96 1.92 -24.81
C HIS A 418 23.77 0.85 -25.54
#